data_AF-A0A1Q6DV17-F1
#
_entry.id   AF-A0A1Q6DV17-F1
#
_cell.length_a   1.000
_cell.length_b   1.000
_cell.length_c   1.000
_cell.angle_alpha   90.00
_cell.angle_beta   90.00
_cell.angle_gamma   90.00
#
_symmetry.space_group_name_H-M   'P 1'
#
loop_
_entity.id
_entity.type
_entity.pdbx_description
1 polymer ?
#
loop_
_entity_poly.entity_id
_entity_poly.type
_entity_poly.pdbx_seq_one_letter_code
_entity_poly.pdbx_strand_id
1 'polypeptide(L)'
;MVGYSRMRECLRQNLCGLTKQEYEILKWMSHESKDLYNEVLYEKETNTSLTMGNTFNYYNAYKRLKDESENYEVLPSQAAQ
;
A
#
# COMPACT_ATOMS: atom_id res chain seq x y z
N MET A 1 8.38 9.30 19.32
CA MET A 1 8.79 9.44 17.91
C MET A 1 10.06 8.62 17.68
N VAL A 2 9.97 7.49 16.98
CA VAL A 2 11.16 6.72 16.57
C VAL A 2 11.78 7.48 15.41
N GLY A 3 13.01 7.97 15.57
CA GLY A 3 13.69 8.77 14.56
C GLY A 3 13.98 7.99 13.28
N TYR A 4 13.94 8.68 12.15
CA TYR A 4 14.17 8.12 10.80
C TYR A 4 15.44 7.27 10.67
N SER A 5 16.52 7.56 11.42
CA SER A 5 17.75 6.77 11.39
C SER A 5 17.57 5.38 11.99
N ARG A 6 16.84 5.29 13.11
CA ARG A 6 16.59 4.04 13.83
C ARG A 6 15.64 3.14 13.04
N MET A 7 14.69 3.72 12.32
CA MET A 7 13.80 2.99 11.41
C MET A 7 14.58 2.40 10.22
N ARG A 8 15.52 3.16 9.63
CA ARG A 8 16.44 2.64 8.60
C ARG A 8 17.36 1.54 9.12
N GLU A 9 17.88 1.65 10.34
CA GLU A 9 18.72 0.61 10.95
C GLU A 9 17.93 -0.67 11.24
N CYS A 10 16.72 -0.58 11.83
CA CYS A 10 15.86 -1.74 12.05
C CYS A 10 15.43 -2.42 10.73
N LEU A 11 15.13 -1.65 9.68
CA LEU A 11 14.82 -2.19 8.35
C LEU A 11 16.04 -2.84 7.69
N ARG A 12 17.22 -2.23 7.81
CA ARG A 12 18.47 -2.79 7.28
C ARG A 12 18.88 -4.08 8.00
N GLN A 13 18.61 -4.19 9.29
CA GLN A 13 19.01 -5.36 10.07
C GLN A 13 18.22 -6.64 9.72
N ASN A 14 17.00 -6.54 9.17
CA ASN A 14 16.18 -7.71 8.86
C ASN A 14 16.23 -8.18 7.39
N LEU A 15 16.82 -7.41 6.47
CA LEU A 15 16.95 -7.84 5.06
C LEU A 15 18.13 -8.79 4.83
N CYS A 16 19.15 -8.77 5.69
CA CYS A 16 20.33 -9.64 5.58
C CYS A 16 20.04 -11.12 5.85
N GLY A 17 18.90 -11.45 6.47
CA GLY A 17 18.49 -12.83 6.75
C GLY A 17 17.62 -13.46 5.66
N LEU A 18 17.26 -12.70 4.61
CA LEU A 18 16.41 -13.18 3.53
C LEU A 18 17.23 -13.87 2.45
N THR A 19 16.71 -14.99 1.95
CA THR A 19 17.15 -15.55 0.68
C THR A 19 16.83 -14.58 -0.47
N LYS A 20 17.52 -14.74 -1.61
CA LYS A 20 17.25 -13.94 -2.81
C LYS A 20 15.77 -14.00 -3.23
N GLN A 21 15.14 -15.16 -3.09
CA GLN A 21 13.74 -15.35 -3.47
C GLN A 21 12.80 -14.59 -2.53
N GLU A 22 13.01 -14.69 -1.21
CA GLU A 22 12.21 -13.95 -0.22
C GLU A 22 12.36 -12.42 -0.38
N TYR A 23 13.57 -11.97 -0.71
CA TYR A 23 13.80 -10.55 -1.02
C TYR A 23 13.01 -10.08 -2.24
N GLU A 24 13.01 -10.84 -3.34
CA GLU A 24 12.23 -10.47 -4.54
C GLU A 24 10.72 -10.51 -4.27
N ILE A 25 10.23 -11.47 -3.49
CA ILE A 25 8.81 -11.51 -3.06
C ILE A 25 8.47 -10.27 -2.23
N LEU A 26 9.30 -9.93 -1.24
CA LEU A 26 9.08 -8.76 -0.38
C LEU A 26 9.10 -7.46 -1.20
N LYS A 27 10.05 -7.35 -2.13
CA LYS A 27 10.18 -6.20 -3.02
C LYS A 27 8.95 -6.05 -3.91
N TRP A 28 8.49 -7.14 -4.50
CA TRP A 28 7.29 -7.16 -5.33
C TRP A 28 6.05 -6.78 -4.52
N MET A 29 5.81 -7.41 -3.36
CA MET A 29 4.69 -7.04 -2.46
C MET A 29 4.74 -5.58 -2.03
N SER A 30 5.93 -5.03 -1.81
CA SER A 30 6.09 -3.61 -1.45
C SER A 30 5.72 -2.66 -2.58
N HIS A 31 5.96 -3.05 -3.83
CA HIS A 31 5.53 -2.28 -5.00
C HIS A 31 4.01 -2.35 -5.16
N GLU A 32 3.43 -3.54 -5.15
CA GLU A 32 1.97 -3.72 -5.25
C GLU A 32 1.22 -2.96 -4.14
N SER A 33 1.72 -3.02 -2.91
CA SER A 33 1.12 -2.28 -1.77
C SER A 33 1.19 -0.77 -1.96
N LYS A 34 2.29 -0.26 -2.52
CA LYS A 34 2.45 1.16 -2.81
C LYS A 34 1.53 1.61 -3.95
N ASP A 35 1.37 0.79 -4.97
CA ASP A 35 0.52 1.11 -6.12
C ASP A 35 -0.95 1.11 -5.72
N LEU A 36 -1.38 0.13 -4.92
CA LEU A 36 -2.71 0.11 -4.30
C LEU A 36 -2.96 1.36 -3.43
N TYR A 37 -1.99 1.74 -2.59
CA TYR A 37 -2.09 2.97 -1.78
C TYR A 37 -2.22 4.23 -2.65
N ASN A 38 -1.42 4.33 -3.71
CA ASN A 38 -1.45 5.50 -4.61
C ASN A 38 -2.78 5.59 -5.37
N GLU A 39 -3.38 4.47 -5.76
CA GLU A 39 -4.70 4.43 -6.39
C GLU A 39 -5.77 5.04 -5.46
N VAL A 40 -5.79 4.60 -4.20
CA VAL A 40 -6.70 5.14 -3.17
C VAL A 40 -6.45 6.61 -2.89
N LEU A 41 -5.19 7.00 -2.78
CA LEU A 41 -4.82 8.38 -2.51
C LEU A 41 -5.24 9.29 -3.65
N TYR A 42 -4.98 8.88 -4.90
CA TYR A 42 -5.39 9.63 -6.08
C TYR A 42 -6.89 9.81 -6.11
N GLU A 43 -7.64 8.73 -5.90
CA GLU A 43 -9.11 8.79 -5.86
C GLU A 43 -9.62 9.73 -4.75
N LYS A 44 -9.01 9.69 -3.57
CA LYS A 44 -9.34 10.58 -2.47
C LYS A 44 -9.08 12.04 -2.84
N GLU A 45 -7.90 12.35 -3.37
CA GLU A 45 -7.53 13.71 -3.74
C GLU A 45 -8.39 14.24 -4.90
N THR A 46 -8.65 13.42 -5.91
CA THR A 46 -9.53 13.73 -7.05
C THR A 46 -10.97 13.95 -6.59
N ASN A 47 -11.53 13.07 -5.75
CA ASN A 47 -12.88 13.29 -5.22
C ASN A 47 -12.95 14.55 -4.36
N THR A 48 -11.97 14.76 -3.46
CA THR A 48 -11.96 15.93 -2.57
C THR A 48 -11.84 17.24 -3.34
N SER A 49 -11.04 17.27 -4.41
CA SER A 49 -10.83 18.46 -5.24
C SER A 49 -12.00 18.77 -6.19
N LEU A 50 -12.65 17.74 -6.77
CA LEU A 50 -13.75 17.92 -7.71
C LEU A 50 -15.11 18.18 -7.05
N THR A 51 -15.32 17.75 -5.81
CA THR A 51 -16.66 17.75 -5.19
C THR A 51 -16.87 18.73 -4.03
N MET A 52 -15.98 19.73 -3.85
CA MET A 52 -16.13 20.80 -2.85
C MET A 52 -16.59 20.29 -1.46
N GLY A 53 -15.93 19.27 -0.93
CA GLY A 53 -16.15 18.81 0.45
C GLY A 53 -17.03 17.58 0.63
N ASN A 54 -17.43 16.85 -0.42
CA ASN A 54 -17.97 15.50 -0.20
C ASN A 54 -16.88 14.62 0.42
N THR A 55 -17.23 14.00 1.55
CA THR A 55 -16.32 13.14 2.31
C THR A 55 -16.02 11.89 1.50
N PHE A 56 -14.74 11.59 1.26
CA PHE A 56 -14.31 10.36 0.60
C PHE A 56 -14.88 9.13 1.31
N ASN A 57 -15.64 8.30 0.59
CA ASN A 57 -16.24 7.11 1.14
C ASN A 57 -15.28 5.91 1.03
N TYR A 58 -14.51 5.69 2.10
CA TYR A 58 -13.55 4.59 2.21
C TYR A 58 -14.15 3.20 1.98
N TYR A 59 -15.42 2.98 2.35
CA TYR A 59 -16.09 1.69 2.15
C TYR A 59 -16.37 1.42 0.66
N ASN A 60 -16.82 2.44 -0.07
CA ASN A 60 -17.06 2.30 -1.51
C ASN A 60 -15.75 2.11 -2.28
N ALA A 61 -14.70 2.85 -1.91
CA ALA A 61 -13.37 2.68 -2.49
C ALA A 61 -12.84 1.25 -2.24
N TYR A 62 -12.93 0.76 -0.99
CA TYR A 62 -12.57 -0.62 -0.64
C TYR A 62 -13.33 -1.64 -1.49
N LYS A 63 -14.67 -1.50 -1.60
CA LYS A 63 -15.49 -2.43 -2.35
C LYS A 63 -15.09 -2.46 -3.83
N ARG A 64 -14.86 -1.30 -4.44
CA ARG A 64 -14.41 -1.23 -5.83
C ARG A 64 -13.03 -1.86 -6.01
N LEU A 65 -12.05 -1.51 -5.18
CA LEU A 65 -10.69 -2.06 -5.27
C LEU A 65 -10.68 -3.58 -5.10
N LYS A 66 -11.48 -4.09 -4.17
CA LYS A 66 -11.60 -5.53 -3.95
C LYS A 66 -12.12 -6.28 -5.18
N ASP A 67 -13.02 -5.65 -5.94
CA ASP A 67 -13.68 -6.27 -7.09
C ASP A 67 -12.97 -5.96 -8.43
N GLU A 68 -12.16 -4.88 -8.51
CA GLU A 68 -11.63 -4.33 -9.77
C GLU A 68 -10.11 -4.08 -9.80
N SER A 69 -9.42 -3.99 -8.67
CA SER A 69 -7.99 -3.64 -8.62
C SER A 69 -7.11 -4.89 -8.68
N GLU A 70 -6.32 -5.02 -9.74
CA GLU A 70 -5.34 -6.11 -9.92
C GLU A 70 -4.35 -6.16 -8.75
N ASN A 71 -3.89 -5.01 -8.27
CA ASN A 71 -2.98 -4.91 -7.12
C ASN A 71 -3.61 -5.52 -5.85
N TYR A 72 -4.94 -5.41 -5.69
CA TYR A 72 -5.67 -5.99 -4.56
C TYR A 72 -5.80 -7.51 -4.67
N GLU A 73 -6.05 -8.04 -5.88
CA GLU A 73 -6.13 -9.49 -6.12
C GLU A 73 -4.79 -10.20 -5.89
N VAL A 74 -3.73 -9.49 -6.25
CA VAL A 74 -2.36 -10.00 -6.30
C VAL A 74 -1.69 -10.01 -4.91
N LEU A 75 -2.10 -9.09 -4.03
CA LEU A 75 -1.62 -9.05 -2.65
C LEU A 75 -2.34 -10.08 -1.76
N PRO A 76 -1.62 -10.73 -0.82
CA PRO A 76 -2.26 -11.46 0.25
C PRO A 76 -3.25 -10.56 1.00
N SER A 77 -4.45 -11.09 1.31
CA SER A 77 -5.53 -10.33 1.96
C SER A 77 -5.11 -9.58 3.25
N GLN A 78 -4.10 -10.08 3.98
CA GLN A 78 -3.55 -9.45 5.18
C GLN A 78 -2.65 -8.23 4.89
N ALA A 79 -2.05 -8.18 3.70
CA ALA A 79 -1.23 -7.05 3.25
C ALA A 79 -2.07 -5.97 2.54
N ALA A 80 -3.28 -6.33 2.10
CA ALA A 80 -4.23 -5.43 1.42
C ALA A 80 -5.27 -4.78 2.37
N GLN A 81 -5.31 -5.19 3.65
CA GLN A 81 -6.17 -4.63 4.71
C GLN A 81 -5.46 -3.53 5.49
#